data_AF-A0A482VX98-F1
#
_entry.id   AF-A0A482VX98-F1
#
_cell.length_a   1.000
_cell.length_b   1.000
_cell.length_c   1.000
_cell.angle_alpha   90.00
_cell.angle_beta   90.00
_cell.angle_gamma   90.00
#
_symmetry.space_group_name_H-M   'P 1'
#
loop_
_entity.id
_entity.type
_entity.pdbx_description
1 polymer ?
#
loop_
_entity_poly.entity_id
_entity_poly.type
_entity_poly.pdbx_seq_one_letter_code
_entity_poly.pdbx_strand_id
1 'polypeptide(L)'
;VYKCGNCHQLTKFPRYNDLNILLETRRGRCGEWAQVFTLLCRSLGWDARYVIDELDHVWTEVYSITQKRWVHCDSCENACDTPLIYESGWNKKLTYVMAYSADEVQDVTWRYSSNHKEVLSRRKNCTEAELINALITLRNDRQKGFSKCKQNYLTRRLINELLELMLERQPHDNEMQGRISGSKSWRTSRGEVKNENMYVWRVGDRHIIDNKITIKYSAALDTYEFITGDNNSGIKVNDWNLGVFDFVNIFRKEEKDWKIVYLARNEGTDTGSISWKFELENKCNKVIDEVFLKFSHQTYESGVVEIKLISDGVSVDFPKISVNLSGGKGNVAWQHAQLFRQPMKSQDFPFILSITFKERTN
;
A
#
# COMPACT_ATOMS: atom_id res chain seq x y z
N VAL A 1 11.29 5.65 20.88
CA VAL A 1 10.80 4.51 21.70
C VAL A 1 9.30 4.49 21.61
N TYR A 2 8.68 3.32 21.54
CA TYR A 2 7.23 3.15 21.38
C TYR A 2 6.67 2.40 22.59
N LYS A 3 5.46 2.72 23.04
CA LYS A 3 4.78 2.04 24.16
C LYS A 3 3.58 1.25 23.66
N CYS A 4 3.49 -0.02 24.00
CA CYS A 4 2.34 -0.84 23.66
C CYS A 4 1.08 -0.37 24.42
N GLY A 5 -0.03 -0.17 23.72
CA GLY A 5 -1.31 0.20 24.33
C GLY A 5 -1.90 -0.91 25.22
N ASN A 6 -1.62 -2.17 24.90
CA ASN A 6 -2.20 -3.32 25.59
C ASN A 6 -1.38 -3.78 26.81
N CYS A 7 -0.06 -3.96 26.65
CA CYS A 7 0.80 -4.47 27.73
C CYS A 7 1.71 -3.41 28.37
N HIS A 8 1.64 -2.16 27.92
CA HIS A 8 2.43 -1.02 28.41
C HIS A 8 3.96 -1.18 28.34
N GLN A 9 4.47 -2.26 27.75
CA GLN A 9 5.90 -2.45 27.52
C GLN A 9 6.45 -1.46 26.50
N LEU A 10 7.73 -1.11 26.69
CA LEU A 10 8.46 -0.21 25.81
C LEU A 10 9.24 -1.00 24.76
N THR A 11 8.98 -0.71 23.49
CA THR A 11 9.72 -1.25 22.35
C THR A 11 10.64 -0.19 21.78
N LYS A 12 11.91 -0.53 21.61
CA LYS A 12 12.89 0.34 20.95
C LYS A 12 12.82 0.15 19.43
N PHE A 13 12.85 1.26 18.71
CA PHE A 13 13.03 1.29 17.25
C PHE A 13 14.19 2.26 16.96
N PRO A 14 15.43 1.80 17.17
CA PRO A 14 16.61 2.59 16.84
C PRO A 14 16.65 2.88 15.33
N ARG A 15 17.09 4.10 14.99
CA ARG A 15 17.35 4.51 13.60
C ARG A 15 18.84 4.30 13.35
N TYR A 16 19.18 3.32 12.54
CA TYR A 16 20.57 2.97 12.26
C TYR A 16 21.02 3.57 10.93
N ASN A 17 22.28 3.99 10.87
CA ASN A 17 22.97 4.35 9.62
C ASN A 17 24.01 3.29 9.21
N ASP A 18 24.31 2.32 10.09
CA ASP A 18 25.21 1.22 9.75
C ASP A 18 24.49 0.23 8.84
N LEU A 19 24.98 0.10 7.61
CA LEU A 19 24.41 -0.75 6.59
C LEU A 19 24.41 -2.23 6.98
N ASN A 20 25.39 -2.71 7.76
CA ASN A 20 25.43 -4.11 8.20
C ASN A 20 24.26 -4.41 9.14
N ILE A 21 23.96 -3.49 10.06
CA ILE A 21 22.81 -3.60 10.96
C ILE A 21 21.51 -3.51 10.17
N LEU A 22 21.43 -2.67 9.14
CA LEU A 22 20.23 -2.55 8.31
C LEU A 22 19.95 -3.82 7.49
N LEU A 23 20.99 -4.50 6.98
CA LEU A 23 20.87 -5.79 6.28
C LEU A 23 20.36 -6.92 7.19
N GLU A 24 20.71 -6.88 8.47
CA GLU A 24 20.24 -7.84 9.47
C GLU A 24 18.81 -7.52 9.92
N THR A 25 18.57 -6.26 10.30
CA THR A 25 17.29 -5.84 10.89
C THR A 25 16.15 -5.78 9.86
N ARG A 26 16.47 -5.51 8.58
CA ARG A 26 15.53 -5.49 7.44
C ARG A 26 14.28 -4.66 7.70
N ARG A 27 14.44 -3.55 8.42
CA ARG A 27 13.36 -2.64 8.81
C ARG A 27 13.84 -1.19 8.88
N GLY A 28 12.95 -0.27 8.56
CA GLY A 28 13.24 1.15 8.62
C GLY A 28 12.15 2.03 8.03
N ARG A 29 12.50 3.27 7.68
CA ARG A 29 11.72 4.21 6.87
C ARG A 29 12.58 4.61 5.64
N CYS A 30 12.17 5.65 4.90
CA CYS A 30 12.88 6.15 3.72
C CYS A 30 14.40 6.19 3.86
N GLY A 31 14.90 6.74 4.97
CA GLY A 31 16.33 6.76 5.32
C GLY A 31 17.04 5.40 5.19
N GLU A 32 16.57 4.39 5.92
CA GLU A 32 17.18 3.07 5.92
C GLU A 32 16.99 2.33 4.59
N TRP A 33 15.80 2.44 3.99
CA TRP A 33 15.46 1.78 2.73
C TRP A 33 16.33 2.30 1.58
N ALA A 34 16.43 3.62 1.41
CA ALA A 34 17.27 4.22 0.38
C ALA A 34 18.76 3.90 0.57
N GLN A 35 19.24 3.88 1.80
CA GLN A 35 20.63 3.51 2.13
C GLN A 35 20.95 2.07 1.70
N VAL A 36 20.12 1.09 2.13
CA VAL A 36 20.32 -0.32 1.76
C VAL A 36 20.15 -0.53 0.27
N PHE A 37 19.15 0.09 -0.36
CA PHE A 37 18.93 -0.04 -1.80
C PHE A 37 20.10 0.55 -2.60
N THR A 38 20.64 1.70 -2.20
CA THR A 38 21.83 2.28 -2.84
C THR A 38 23.03 1.35 -2.70
N LEU A 39 23.23 0.74 -1.51
CA LEU A 39 24.28 -0.26 -1.31
C LEU A 39 24.11 -1.44 -2.29
N LEU A 40 22.91 -2.01 -2.39
CA LEU A 40 22.63 -3.14 -3.27
C LEU A 40 22.93 -2.80 -4.74
N CYS A 41 22.51 -1.63 -5.22
CA CYS A 41 22.85 -1.16 -6.56
C CYS A 41 24.36 -1.09 -6.78
N ARG A 42 25.12 -0.56 -5.80
CA ARG A 42 26.59 -0.50 -5.86
C ARG A 42 27.24 -1.89 -5.82
N SER A 43 26.71 -2.80 -5.01
CA SER A 43 27.19 -4.19 -4.93
C SER A 43 26.99 -4.95 -6.24
N LEU A 44 25.96 -4.61 -7.02
CA LEU A 44 25.74 -5.14 -8.37
C LEU A 44 26.62 -4.48 -9.44
N GLY A 45 27.47 -3.52 -9.06
CA GLY A 45 28.34 -2.79 -9.99
C GLY A 45 27.64 -1.68 -10.75
N TRP A 46 26.43 -1.27 -10.36
CA TRP A 46 25.73 -0.17 -11.00
C TRP A 46 26.24 1.19 -10.48
N ASP A 47 26.24 2.18 -11.36
CA ASP A 47 26.46 3.56 -10.96
C ASP A 47 25.20 4.07 -10.26
N ALA A 48 25.33 4.35 -8.97
CA ALA A 48 24.23 4.77 -8.13
C ALA A 48 24.57 6.04 -7.35
N ARG A 49 23.58 6.92 -7.20
CA ARG A 49 23.62 8.09 -6.33
C ARG A 49 22.63 7.92 -5.19
N TYR A 50 23.02 8.34 -3.99
CA TYR A 50 22.11 8.61 -2.90
C TYR A 50 21.57 10.03 -3.05
N VAL A 51 20.26 10.20 -3.13
CA VAL A 51 19.60 11.49 -3.38
C VAL A 51 18.90 11.95 -2.11
N ILE A 52 19.08 13.22 -1.78
CA ILE A 52 18.53 13.86 -0.59
C ILE A 52 17.70 15.06 -1.03
N ASP A 53 16.42 15.04 -0.66
CA ASP A 53 15.53 16.21 -0.63
C ASP A 53 15.60 16.83 0.77
N GLU A 54 15.86 18.14 0.84
CA GLU A 54 15.90 18.88 2.11
C GLU A 54 14.59 18.79 2.92
N LEU A 55 13.47 18.47 2.27
CA LEU A 55 12.15 18.29 2.91
C LEU A 55 11.92 16.87 3.43
N ASP A 56 12.93 16.28 4.05
CA ASP A 56 12.86 14.99 4.77
C ASP A 56 12.43 13.79 3.90
N HIS A 57 13.03 13.66 2.71
CA HIS A 57 12.91 12.43 1.91
C HIS A 57 14.22 12.09 1.19
N VAL A 58 14.44 10.80 0.96
CA VAL A 58 15.66 10.29 0.34
C VAL A 58 15.35 9.10 -0.54
N TRP A 59 16.10 8.95 -1.63
CA TRP A 59 15.94 7.87 -2.60
C TRP A 59 17.26 7.63 -3.36
N THR A 60 17.21 6.85 -4.44
CA THR A 60 18.39 6.48 -5.23
C THR A 60 18.21 6.90 -6.68
N GLU A 61 19.28 7.32 -7.34
CA GLU A 61 19.35 7.35 -8.81
C GLU A 61 20.30 6.26 -9.29
N VAL A 62 19.94 5.57 -10.38
CA VAL A 62 20.79 4.57 -11.03
C VAL A 62 21.03 4.98 -12.48
N TYR A 63 22.28 4.96 -12.94
CA TYR A 63 22.59 5.33 -14.32
C TYR A 63 22.26 4.19 -15.28
N SER A 64 21.39 4.45 -16.24
CA SER A 64 21.08 3.52 -17.31
C SER A 64 22.05 3.70 -18.47
N ILE A 65 22.90 2.70 -18.70
CA ILE A 65 23.85 2.71 -19.83
C ILE A 65 23.09 2.74 -21.17
N THR A 66 22.00 1.99 -21.27
CA THR A 66 21.17 1.89 -22.50
C THR A 66 20.47 3.22 -22.81
N GLN A 67 19.90 3.87 -21.79
CA GLN A 67 19.21 5.16 -21.97
C GLN A 67 20.15 6.37 -21.89
N LYS A 68 21.40 6.16 -21.49
CA LYS A 68 22.45 7.18 -21.32
C LYS A 68 22.08 8.32 -20.35
N ARG A 69 21.24 8.04 -19.35
CA ARG A 69 20.80 9.02 -18.34
C ARG A 69 20.64 8.40 -16.96
N TRP A 70 20.51 9.25 -15.96
CA TRP A 70 20.13 8.85 -14.61
C TRP A 70 18.64 8.53 -14.55
N VAL A 71 18.32 7.43 -13.87
CA VAL A 71 16.95 6.95 -13.67
C VAL A 71 16.64 7.05 -12.18
N HIS A 72 15.53 7.71 -11.87
CA HIS A 72 14.98 7.82 -10.53
C HIS A 72 14.55 6.42 -10.01
N CYS A 73 14.92 6.07 -8.78
CA CYS A 73 14.52 4.84 -8.11
C CYS A 73 14.17 5.12 -6.64
N ASP A 74 12.89 5.01 -6.28
CA ASP A 74 12.43 5.08 -4.88
C ASP A 74 12.03 3.68 -4.38
N SER A 75 12.90 3.12 -3.54
CA SER A 75 12.70 1.81 -2.92
C SER A 75 11.56 1.77 -1.89
N CYS A 76 11.19 2.90 -1.29
CA CYS A 76 10.05 2.95 -0.36
C CYS A 76 8.72 2.89 -1.09
N GLU A 77 8.67 3.49 -2.27
CA GLU A 77 7.45 3.63 -3.07
C GLU A 77 7.36 2.56 -4.17
N ASN A 78 8.40 1.71 -4.30
CA ASN A 78 8.56 0.77 -5.41
C ASN A 78 8.39 1.45 -6.78
N ALA A 79 8.95 2.65 -6.89
CA ALA A 79 8.77 3.53 -8.03
C ALA A 79 10.09 3.66 -8.81
N CYS A 80 10.00 3.60 -10.14
CA CYS A 80 11.15 3.68 -11.03
C CYS A 80 10.80 4.60 -12.20
N ASP A 81 11.69 5.54 -12.48
CA ASP A 81 11.58 6.53 -13.56
C ASP A 81 10.37 7.47 -13.48
N THR A 82 9.91 7.71 -12.26
CA THR A 82 8.79 8.60 -11.92
C THR A 82 9.22 9.81 -11.06
N PRO A 83 10.14 10.66 -11.52
CA PRO A 83 10.69 11.74 -10.69
C PRO A 83 9.66 12.79 -10.24
N LEU A 84 8.55 13.00 -10.96
CA LEU A 84 7.54 13.99 -10.58
C LEU A 84 6.58 13.49 -9.49
N ILE A 85 6.75 12.26 -8.98
CA ILE A 85 5.92 11.71 -7.90
C ILE A 85 5.89 12.60 -6.65
N TYR A 86 7.00 13.30 -6.36
CA TYR A 86 7.09 14.13 -5.17
C TYR A 86 6.38 15.47 -5.32
N GLU A 87 6.67 16.21 -6.41
CA GLU A 87 6.06 17.51 -6.64
C GLU A 87 4.61 17.39 -7.10
N SER A 88 4.33 16.52 -8.08
CA SER A 88 3.00 16.37 -8.66
C SER A 88 2.12 15.41 -7.86
N GLY A 89 2.65 14.23 -7.50
CA GLY A 89 1.88 13.23 -6.75
C GLY A 89 1.65 13.60 -5.30
N TRP A 90 2.70 13.99 -4.57
CA TRP A 90 2.60 14.31 -3.12
C TRP A 90 2.36 15.79 -2.86
N ASN A 91 2.35 16.62 -3.91
CA ASN A 91 2.24 18.07 -3.80
C ASN A 91 3.35 18.70 -2.91
N LYS A 92 4.56 18.10 -2.89
CA LYS A 92 5.70 18.65 -2.15
C LYS A 92 6.17 19.95 -2.77
N LYS A 93 6.45 20.94 -1.93
CA LYS A 93 6.99 22.25 -2.33
C LYS A 93 8.52 22.24 -2.29
N LEU A 94 9.12 21.50 -3.23
CA LEU A 94 10.57 21.25 -3.29
C LEU A 94 11.43 22.53 -3.26
N THR A 95 12.61 22.42 -2.65
CA THR A 95 13.63 23.47 -2.56
C THR A 95 14.96 23.02 -3.20
N TYR A 96 15.66 22.11 -2.54
CA TYR A 96 16.96 21.58 -2.96
C TYR A 96 16.92 20.06 -2.93
N VAL A 97 17.35 19.45 -4.04
CA VAL A 97 17.53 18.01 -4.16
C VAL A 97 18.95 17.73 -4.65
N MET A 98 19.74 17.11 -3.79
CA MET A 98 21.17 16.89 -4.01
C MET A 98 21.47 15.40 -4.15
N ALA A 99 22.21 15.04 -5.19
CA ALA A 99 22.62 13.67 -5.46
C ALA A 99 24.12 13.47 -5.18
N TYR A 100 24.45 12.39 -4.47
CA TYR A 100 25.80 12.05 -4.03
C TYR A 100 26.20 10.67 -4.54
N SER A 101 27.37 10.56 -5.17
CA SER A 101 27.92 9.28 -5.61
C SER A 101 29.39 9.12 -5.27
N ALA A 102 29.96 7.98 -5.66
CA ALA A 102 31.39 7.73 -5.62
C ALA A 102 32.20 8.58 -6.61
N ASP A 103 31.57 9.25 -7.59
CA ASP A 103 32.27 10.03 -8.63
C ASP A 103 31.96 11.54 -8.59
N GLU A 104 30.82 11.97 -8.05
CA GLU A 104 30.40 13.37 -8.05
C GLU A 104 29.30 13.71 -7.04
N VAL A 105 29.09 15.02 -6.87
CA VAL A 105 27.91 15.63 -6.24
C VAL A 105 27.23 16.52 -7.29
N GLN A 106 25.91 16.42 -7.41
CA GLN A 106 25.13 17.16 -8.41
C GLN A 106 23.83 17.69 -7.82
N ASP A 107 23.48 18.93 -8.15
CA ASP A 107 22.12 19.43 -7.94
C ASP A 107 21.20 18.83 -9.01
N VAL A 108 20.26 18.02 -8.57
CA VAL A 108 19.30 17.31 -9.42
C VAL A 108 17.88 17.83 -9.24
N THR A 109 17.69 18.94 -8.51
CA THR A 109 16.38 19.55 -8.20
C THR A 109 15.46 19.62 -9.42
N TRP A 110 16.00 20.05 -10.56
CA TRP A 110 15.26 20.30 -11.80
C TRP A 110 14.66 19.03 -12.42
N ARG A 111 15.20 17.84 -12.11
CA ARG A 111 14.62 16.55 -12.55
C ARG A 111 13.29 16.28 -11.86
N TYR A 112 13.16 16.73 -10.61
CA TYR A 112 12.03 16.44 -9.72
C TYR A 112 10.99 17.56 -9.71
N SER A 113 11.13 18.55 -10.60
CA SER A 113 10.22 19.68 -10.70
C SER A 113 9.78 19.94 -12.14
N SER A 114 8.48 20.20 -12.28
CA SER A 114 7.78 20.65 -13.47
C SER A 114 7.59 22.18 -13.51
N ASN A 115 7.98 22.89 -12.44
CA ASN A 115 7.87 24.34 -12.33
C ASN A 115 9.12 24.95 -11.66
N HIS A 116 10.18 25.12 -12.46
CA HIS A 116 11.49 25.54 -11.98
C HIS A 116 11.46 26.95 -11.40
N LYS A 117 10.62 27.84 -11.94
CA LYS A 117 10.45 29.22 -11.43
C LYS A 117 9.90 29.23 -10.01
N GLU A 118 8.93 28.37 -9.72
CA GLU A 118 8.35 28.26 -8.37
C GLU A 118 9.38 27.70 -7.38
N VAL A 119 10.18 26.71 -7.78
CA VAL A 119 11.27 26.17 -6.97
C VAL A 119 12.34 27.23 -6.69
N LEU A 120 12.79 27.97 -7.72
CA LEU A 120 13.75 29.08 -7.57
C LEU A 120 13.26 30.13 -6.55
N SER A 121 11.96 30.40 -6.51
CA SER A 121 11.39 31.35 -5.55
C SER A 121 11.60 30.91 -4.09
N ARG A 122 11.70 29.60 -3.82
CA ARG A 122 11.87 29.01 -2.49
C ARG A 122 13.33 28.74 -2.10
N ARG A 123 14.26 28.74 -3.06
CA ARG A 123 15.69 28.49 -2.83
C ARG A 123 16.35 29.73 -2.22
N LYS A 124 16.49 29.74 -0.88
CA LYS A 124 16.99 30.89 -0.11
C LYS A 124 18.26 30.64 0.72
N ASN A 125 18.68 29.39 0.88
CA ASN A 125 19.85 29.03 1.70
C ASN A 125 21.19 29.59 1.18
N CYS A 126 21.35 29.78 -0.14
CA CYS A 126 22.53 30.40 -0.76
C CYS A 126 22.17 30.96 -2.14
N THR A 127 23.08 31.70 -2.77
CA THR A 127 22.92 32.09 -4.17
C THR A 127 23.21 30.91 -5.11
N GLU A 128 22.55 30.87 -6.27
CA GLU A 128 22.81 29.81 -7.26
C GLU A 128 24.28 29.80 -7.73
N ALA A 129 24.93 30.96 -7.78
CA ALA A 129 26.34 31.07 -8.13
C ALA A 129 27.25 30.42 -7.08
N GLU A 130 26.98 30.63 -5.78
CA GLU A 130 27.72 29.97 -4.70
C GLU A 130 27.53 28.45 -4.75
N LEU A 131 26.30 27.98 -4.96
CA LEU A 131 26.01 26.55 -5.07
C LEU A 131 26.74 25.90 -6.25
N ILE A 132 26.68 26.53 -7.43
CA ILE A 132 27.38 26.04 -8.63
C ILE A 132 28.89 25.96 -8.37
N ASN A 133 29.48 27.01 -7.79
CA ASN A 133 30.90 27.03 -7.47
C ASN A 133 31.30 25.93 -6.48
N ALA A 134 30.48 25.70 -5.45
CA ALA A 134 30.69 24.62 -4.50
C ALA A 134 30.63 23.24 -5.18
N LEU A 135 29.66 23.01 -6.06
CA LEU A 135 29.51 21.75 -6.80
C LEU A 135 30.67 21.49 -7.76
N ILE A 136 31.14 22.52 -8.47
CA ILE A 136 32.30 22.42 -9.35
C ILE A 136 33.55 22.05 -8.54
N THR A 137 33.77 22.72 -7.41
CA THR A 137 34.91 22.46 -6.52
C THR A 137 34.89 21.01 -6.00
N LEU A 138 33.77 20.59 -5.40
CA LEU A 138 33.61 19.23 -4.87
C LEU A 138 33.79 18.16 -5.96
N ARG A 139 33.27 18.40 -7.16
CA ARG A 139 33.42 17.45 -8.28
C ARG A 139 34.87 17.36 -8.74
N ASN A 140 35.54 18.49 -8.92
CA ASN A 140 36.94 18.52 -9.37
C ASN A 140 37.86 17.82 -8.37
N ASP A 141 37.67 18.07 -7.07
CA ASP A 141 38.44 17.42 -6.01
C ASP A 141 38.24 15.90 -6.02
N ARG A 142 36.99 15.45 -6.13
CA ARG A 142 36.62 14.05 -6.21
C ARG A 142 37.19 13.33 -7.43
N GLN A 143 37.30 14.02 -8.57
CA GLN A 143 37.74 13.44 -9.84
C GLN A 143 39.25 13.63 -10.12
N LYS A 144 39.97 14.32 -9.23
CA LYS A 144 41.40 14.66 -9.39
C LYS A 144 42.30 13.45 -9.65
N GLY A 145 42.01 12.31 -9.01
CA GLY A 145 42.78 11.07 -9.16
C GLY A 145 42.34 10.17 -10.33
N PHE A 146 41.32 10.55 -11.10
CA PHE A 146 40.81 9.72 -12.20
C PHE A 146 41.65 9.87 -13.47
N SER A 147 41.66 8.82 -14.29
CA SER A 147 42.28 8.88 -15.62
C SER A 147 41.56 9.88 -16.51
N LYS A 148 42.29 10.45 -17.49
CA LYS A 148 41.70 11.44 -18.42
C LYS A 148 40.50 10.87 -19.19
N CYS A 149 40.54 9.59 -19.55
CA CYS A 149 39.42 8.91 -20.19
C CYS A 149 38.17 8.86 -19.30
N LYS A 150 38.33 8.54 -18.01
CA LYS A 150 37.21 8.52 -17.05
C LYS A 150 36.66 9.93 -16.80
N GLN A 151 37.53 10.94 -16.66
CA GLN A 151 37.11 12.34 -16.53
C GLN A 151 36.29 12.77 -17.75
N ASN A 152 36.79 12.53 -18.98
CA ASN A 152 36.07 12.87 -20.20
C ASN A 152 34.71 12.15 -20.31
N TYR A 153 34.64 10.88 -19.88
CA TYR A 153 33.40 10.12 -19.82
C TYR A 153 32.38 10.76 -18.86
N LEU A 154 32.80 11.11 -17.64
CA LEU A 154 31.94 11.76 -16.65
C LEU A 154 31.52 13.17 -17.10
N THR A 155 32.41 13.96 -17.71
CA THR A 155 32.06 15.27 -18.28
C THR A 155 30.98 15.16 -19.35
N ARG A 156 31.05 14.15 -20.24
CA ARG A 156 30.00 13.92 -21.25
C ARG A 156 28.65 13.57 -20.61
N ARG A 157 28.65 12.75 -19.56
CA ARG A 157 27.43 12.41 -18.80
C ARG A 157 26.83 13.65 -18.14
N LEU A 158 27.67 14.48 -17.52
CA LEU A 158 27.24 15.73 -16.92
C LEU A 158 26.59 16.66 -17.93
N ILE A 159 27.21 16.87 -19.10
CA ILE A 159 26.65 17.75 -20.14
C ILE A 159 25.26 17.24 -20.56
N ASN A 160 25.10 15.93 -20.79
CA ASN A 160 23.81 15.35 -21.14
C ASN A 160 22.77 15.54 -20.02
N GLU A 161 23.17 15.36 -18.76
CA GLU A 161 22.31 15.60 -17.61
C GLU A 161 21.90 17.07 -17.50
N LEU A 162 22.82 18.03 -17.68
CA LEU A 162 22.48 19.45 -17.66
C LEU A 162 21.46 19.82 -18.75
N LEU A 163 21.59 19.26 -19.95
CA LEU A 163 20.61 19.45 -21.02
C LEU A 163 19.24 18.87 -20.65
N GLU A 164 19.19 17.70 -20.01
CA GLU A 164 17.94 17.12 -19.48
C GLU A 164 17.31 18.00 -18.40
N LEU A 165 18.12 18.50 -17.47
CA LEU A 165 17.68 19.32 -16.34
C LEU A 165 17.18 20.71 -16.75
N MET A 166 17.50 21.19 -17.96
CA MET A 166 16.96 22.44 -18.50
C MET A 166 15.51 22.33 -18.96
N LEU A 167 14.96 21.11 -19.07
CA LEU A 167 13.62 20.86 -19.58
C LEU A 167 12.63 20.63 -18.43
N GLU A 168 11.58 21.45 -18.37
CA GLU A 168 10.43 21.22 -17.49
C GLU A 168 9.56 20.10 -18.06
N ARG A 169 9.64 18.91 -17.47
CA ARG A 169 8.80 17.76 -17.82
C ARG A 169 7.37 17.97 -17.31
N GLN A 170 6.40 17.42 -18.04
CA GLN A 170 5.02 17.32 -17.58
C GLN A 170 4.80 15.96 -16.90
N PRO A 171 4.05 15.89 -15.80
CA PRO A 171 3.80 14.65 -15.08
C PRO A 171 2.95 13.69 -15.90
N HIS A 172 3.29 12.41 -15.84
CA HIS A 172 2.45 11.33 -16.37
C HIS A 172 1.48 10.80 -15.29
N ASP A 173 0.43 10.07 -15.70
CA ASP A 173 -0.61 9.56 -14.77
C ASP A 173 -0.05 8.71 -13.62
N ASN A 174 1.05 7.97 -13.86
CA ASN A 174 1.72 7.16 -12.84
C ASN A 174 2.50 8.00 -11.81
N GLU A 175 2.82 9.26 -12.10
CA GLU A 175 3.49 10.21 -11.19
C GLU A 175 2.50 11.02 -10.37
N MET A 176 1.19 10.92 -10.66
CA MET A 176 0.13 11.61 -9.93
C MET A 176 -0.32 10.83 -8.68
N GLN A 177 0.38 9.74 -8.34
CA GLN A 177 0.07 8.91 -7.19
C GLN A 177 0.58 9.55 -5.89
N GLY A 178 -0.29 9.64 -4.89
CA GLY A 178 0.08 10.06 -3.54
C GLY A 178 0.98 9.04 -2.84
N ARG A 179 1.60 9.47 -1.73
CA ARG A 179 2.56 8.68 -0.96
C ARG A 179 2.01 7.31 -0.54
N ILE A 180 2.71 6.25 -0.92
CA ILE A 180 2.43 4.88 -0.50
C ILE A 180 3.07 4.69 0.87
N SER A 181 2.25 4.62 1.92
CA SER A 181 2.75 4.44 3.28
C SER A 181 3.20 2.98 3.55
N GLY A 182 4.10 2.38 2.77
CA GLY A 182 4.56 0.99 2.94
C GLY A 182 3.49 -0.08 2.71
N SER A 183 3.91 -1.36 2.63
CA SER A 183 2.98 -2.47 2.38
C SER A 183 1.95 -2.63 3.51
N LYS A 184 0.73 -3.06 3.21
CA LYS A 184 -0.34 -3.23 4.21
C LYS A 184 0.13 -4.11 5.38
N SER A 185 0.85 -5.19 5.11
CA SER A 185 1.47 -6.07 6.12
C SER A 185 2.51 -5.35 7.00
N TRP A 186 3.32 -4.47 6.43
CA TRP A 186 4.29 -3.64 7.15
C TRP A 186 3.61 -2.62 8.08
N ARG A 187 2.53 -1.99 7.62
CA ARG A 187 1.74 -1.04 8.43
C ARG A 187 0.94 -1.76 9.52
N THR A 188 0.37 -2.93 9.23
CA THR A 188 -0.40 -3.78 10.16
C THR A 188 0.48 -4.27 11.31
N SER A 189 1.72 -4.69 11.02
CA SER A 189 2.66 -5.16 12.05
C SER A 189 3.17 -4.05 12.99
N ARG A 190 3.07 -2.77 12.59
CA ARG A 190 3.48 -1.60 13.39
C ARG A 190 2.32 -0.95 14.16
N GLY A 191 1.09 -1.43 13.99
CA GLY A 191 -0.09 -0.78 14.56
C GLY A 191 -0.30 0.66 14.07
N GLU A 192 0.35 1.04 12.97
CA GLU A 192 0.24 2.36 12.33
C GLU A 192 -0.98 2.42 11.40
N VAL A 193 -1.50 1.26 11.00
CA VAL A 193 -2.91 1.13 10.65
C VAL A 193 -3.64 1.09 11.99
N LYS A 194 -4.33 2.17 12.37
CA LYS A 194 -5.61 1.94 13.04
C LYS A 194 -6.34 1.01 12.10
N ASN A 195 -6.58 -0.24 12.50
CA ASN A 195 -7.51 -1.11 11.78
C ASN A 195 -8.86 -0.41 11.84
N GLU A 196 -9.09 0.55 10.96
CA GLU A 196 -10.36 1.24 10.82
C GLU A 196 -11.42 0.26 10.29
N ASN A 197 -10.98 -0.87 9.70
CA ASN A 197 -11.86 -1.91 9.18
C ASN A 197 -11.60 -3.28 9.85
N MET A 198 -11.46 -3.33 11.18
CA MET A 198 -11.68 -4.57 11.93
C MET A 198 -13.11 -4.55 12.48
N TYR A 199 -14.09 -4.75 11.60
CA TYR A 199 -15.46 -4.88 12.06
C TYR A 199 -15.66 -6.29 12.59
N VAL A 200 -15.99 -6.37 13.89
CA VAL A 200 -16.43 -7.60 14.53
C VAL A 200 -17.91 -7.48 14.77
N TRP A 201 -18.69 -8.37 14.16
CA TRP A 201 -20.13 -8.45 14.36
C TRP A 201 -20.41 -9.03 15.75
N ARG A 202 -20.65 -8.17 16.73
CA ARG A 202 -20.94 -8.57 18.11
C ARG A 202 -22.43 -8.84 18.31
N VAL A 203 -22.75 -10.03 18.79
CA VAL A 203 -24.11 -10.50 19.00
C VAL A 203 -24.34 -10.67 20.50
N GLY A 204 -25.14 -9.76 21.08
CA GLY A 204 -25.65 -9.88 22.44
C GLY A 204 -27.06 -10.46 22.48
N ASP A 205 -27.55 -10.80 23.67
CA ASP A 205 -28.88 -11.41 23.87
C ASP A 205 -30.02 -10.60 23.24
N ARG A 206 -29.93 -9.28 23.30
CA ARG A 206 -30.91 -8.36 22.70
C ARG A 206 -31.07 -8.50 21.18
N HIS A 207 -30.05 -9.06 20.50
CA HIS A 207 -30.09 -9.27 19.06
C HIS A 207 -30.67 -10.65 18.69
N ILE A 208 -30.72 -11.60 19.64
CA ILE A 208 -31.17 -12.97 19.42
C ILE A 208 -32.66 -13.06 19.74
N ILE A 209 -33.48 -12.75 18.74
CA ILE A 209 -34.95 -12.89 18.79
C ILE A 209 -35.31 -14.21 18.10
N ASP A 210 -36.26 -14.96 18.67
CA ASP A 210 -36.68 -16.29 18.18
C ASP A 210 -35.52 -17.26 17.93
N ASN A 211 -34.48 -17.15 18.78
CA ASN A 211 -33.26 -17.95 18.71
C ASN A 211 -32.52 -17.85 17.36
N LYS A 212 -32.67 -16.74 16.64
CA LYS A 212 -32.09 -16.58 15.31
C LYS A 212 -31.52 -15.18 15.09
N ILE A 213 -30.46 -15.13 14.31
CA ILE A 213 -29.98 -13.89 13.70
C ILE A 213 -29.75 -14.10 12.21
N THR A 214 -29.71 -13.01 11.45
CA THR A 214 -29.27 -13.07 10.06
C THR A 214 -28.49 -11.82 9.65
N ILE A 215 -27.32 -12.02 9.06
CA ILE A 215 -26.48 -10.97 8.50
C ILE A 215 -26.44 -11.17 6.99
N LYS A 216 -26.77 -10.13 6.24
CA LYS A 216 -26.84 -10.16 4.78
C LYS A 216 -25.96 -9.07 4.20
N TYR A 217 -25.38 -9.29 3.02
CA TYR A 217 -24.69 -8.26 2.27
C TYR A 217 -25.10 -8.28 0.80
N SER A 218 -25.25 -7.10 0.21
CA SER A 218 -25.54 -6.89 -1.21
C SER A 218 -24.48 -6.00 -1.84
N ALA A 219 -23.86 -6.47 -2.92
CA ALA A 219 -22.89 -5.67 -3.67
C ALA A 219 -23.56 -4.56 -4.49
N ALA A 220 -24.81 -4.76 -4.92
CA ALA A 220 -25.62 -3.76 -5.61
C ALA A 220 -25.94 -2.56 -4.72
N LEU A 221 -26.41 -2.82 -3.50
CA LEU A 221 -26.70 -1.77 -2.51
C LEU A 221 -25.46 -1.29 -1.76
N ASP A 222 -24.35 -2.02 -1.89
CA ASP A 222 -23.13 -1.89 -1.09
C ASP A 222 -23.42 -1.74 0.41
N THR A 223 -24.27 -2.62 0.93
CA THR A 223 -24.80 -2.50 2.30
C THR A 223 -24.93 -3.86 2.96
N TYR A 224 -24.53 -3.93 4.23
CA TYR A 224 -24.85 -5.02 5.14
C TYR A 224 -26.14 -4.74 5.91
N GLU A 225 -26.94 -5.77 6.12
CA GLU A 225 -28.12 -5.73 6.98
C GLU A 225 -28.01 -6.83 8.04
N PHE A 226 -28.00 -6.41 9.32
CA PHE A 226 -28.06 -7.31 10.47
C PHE A 226 -29.48 -7.30 11.03
N ILE A 227 -30.19 -8.40 10.80
CA ILE A 227 -31.61 -8.58 11.12
C ILE A 227 -31.73 -9.45 12.37
N THR A 228 -32.56 -8.97 13.30
CA THR A 228 -32.90 -9.63 14.57
C THR A 228 -34.36 -10.09 14.51
N GLY A 229 -34.62 -11.39 14.55
CA GLY A 229 -35.98 -11.95 14.41
C GLY A 229 -36.61 -11.69 13.03
N ASP A 230 -37.95 -11.69 12.97
CA ASP A 230 -38.72 -11.54 11.72
C ASP A 230 -39.14 -10.09 11.41
N ASN A 231 -38.96 -9.17 12.37
CA ASN A 231 -39.22 -7.75 12.17
C ASN A 231 -37.98 -7.07 11.59
N ASN A 232 -38.11 -6.46 10.40
CA ASN A 232 -37.04 -5.82 9.60
C ASN A 232 -36.30 -4.63 10.27
N SER A 233 -36.36 -4.47 11.59
CA SER A 233 -35.59 -3.50 12.36
C SER A 233 -34.16 -4.02 12.58
N GLY A 234 -33.28 -3.74 11.63
CA GLY A 234 -31.89 -4.21 11.64
C GLY A 234 -30.85 -3.09 11.66
N ILE A 235 -29.63 -3.41 12.08
CA ILE A 235 -28.46 -2.51 11.94
C ILE A 235 -28.02 -2.55 10.48
N LYS A 236 -27.86 -1.38 9.86
CA LYS A 236 -27.29 -1.25 8.51
C LYS A 236 -25.87 -0.71 8.58
N VAL A 237 -24.98 -1.33 7.80
CA VAL A 237 -23.61 -0.85 7.60
C VAL A 237 -23.42 -0.66 6.10
N ASN A 238 -23.28 0.59 5.69
CA ASN A 238 -22.98 0.93 4.30
C ASN A 238 -21.48 0.70 4.03
N ASP A 239 -21.14 0.45 2.78
CA ASP A 239 -19.81 0.15 2.26
C ASP A 239 -19.28 -1.24 2.67
N TRP A 240 -18.92 -2.04 1.66
CA TRP A 240 -18.46 -3.41 1.84
C TRP A 240 -17.31 -3.55 2.83
N ASN A 241 -16.38 -2.60 2.84
CA ASN A 241 -15.17 -2.66 3.66
C ASN A 241 -15.43 -2.34 5.13
N LEU A 242 -16.55 -1.69 5.47
CA LEU A 242 -16.88 -1.33 6.86
C LEU A 242 -17.50 -2.49 7.65
N GLY A 243 -18.00 -3.53 6.98
CA GLY A 243 -18.54 -4.74 7.62
C GLY A 243 -17.55 -5.93 7.66
N VAL A 244 -16.31 -5.72 7.23
CA VAL A 244 -15.28 -6.76 7.07
C VAL A 244 -14.32 -6.74 8.26
N PHE A 245 -13.82 -7.91 8.65
CA PHE A 245 -12.83 -8.05 9.72
C PHE A 245 -11.39 -7.84 9.23
N ASP A 246 -11.07 -8.42 8.07
CA ASP A 246 -9.78 -8.20 7.39
C ASP A 246 -9.93 -8.48 5.89
N PHE A 247 -9.15 -7.78 5.07
CA PHE A 247 -9.08 -8.03 3.62
C PHE A 247 -7.74 -7.59 3.04
N VAL A 248 -7.29 -8.24 1.98
CA VAL A 248 -6.06 -7.89 1.24
C VAL A 248 -6.34 -7.97 -0.25
N ASN A 249 -5.94 -6.94 -1.01
CA ASN A 249 -6.09 -6.88 -2.46
C ASN A 249 -7.53 -7.12 -2.96
N ILE A 250 -8.54 -6.59 -2.27
CA ILE A 250 -9.94 -6.68 -2.69
C ILE A 250 -10.50 -5.28 -2.93
N PHE A 251 -11.31 -5.15 -3.97
CA PHE A 251 -12.12 -3.96 -4.21
C PHE A 251 -13.47 -4.32 -4.82
N ARG A 252 -14.41 -3.37 -4.74
CA ARG A 252 -15.72 -3.44 -5.39
C ARG A 252 -15.62 -2.86 -6.80
N LYS A 253 -15.83 -3.69 -7.82
CA LYS A 253 -15.81 -3.30 -9.23
C LYS A 253 -17.21 -3.03 -9.73
N GLU A 254 -17.36 -1.90 -10.42
CA GLU A 254 -18.55 -1.54 -11.18
C GLU A 254 -18.26 -1.57 -12.68
N GLU A 255 -18.95 -2.43 -13.40
CA GLU A 255 -18.92 -2.52 -14.86
C GLU A 255 -20.09 -1.71 -15.45
N LYS A 256 -19.82 -0.49 -15.91
CA LYS A 256 -20.87 0.41 -16.43
C LYS A 256 -21.52 -0.11 -17.71
N ASP A 257 -20.73 -0.72 -18.59
CA ASP A 257 -21.21 -1.25 -19.88
C ASP A 257 -22.19 -2.41 -19.69
N TRP A 258 -21.90 -3.30 -18.73
CA TRP A 258 -22.69 -4.48 -18.45
C TRP A 258 -23.71 -4.28 -17.32
N LYS A 259 -23.66 -3.14 -16.61
CA LYS A 259 -24.47 -2.82 -15.43
C LYS A 259 -24.37 -3.89 -14.34
N ILE A 260 -23.16 -4.39 -14.12
CA ILE A 260 -22.85 -5.44 -13.15
C ILE A 260 -21.90 -4.90 -12.07
N VAL A 261 -22.01 -5.44 -10.86
CA VAL A 261 -21.15 -5.15 -9.73
C VAL A 261 -20.75 -6.44 -9.00
N TYR A 262 -19.53 -6.47 -8.47
CA TYR A 262 -18.98 -7.58 -7.69
C TYR A 262 -17.76 -7.13 -6.87
N LEU A 263 -17.32 -7.96 -5.93
CA LEU A 263 -16.00 -7.84 -5.33
C LEU A 263 -15.00 -8.72 -6.09
N ALA A 264 -13.81 -8.20 -6.38
CA ALA A 264 -12.74 -8.92 -7.08
C ALA A 264 -11.37 -8.54 -6.51
N ARG A 265 -10.31 -9.19 -7.01
CA ARG A 265 -8.95 -8.84 -6.64
C ARG A 265 -8.55 -7.50 -7.26
N ASN A 266 -7.68 -6.74 -6.63
CA ASN A 266 -7.09 -5.54 -7.23
C ASN A 266 -6.37 -5.89 -8.55
N GLU A 267 -6.42 -4.99 -9.51
CA GLU A 267 -5.76 -5.19 -10.81
C GLU A 267 -4.26 -5.46 -10.63
N GLY A 268 -3.72 -6.42 -11.38
CA GLY A 268 -2.31 -6.83 -11.30
C GLY A 268 -1.95 -7.71 -10.09
N THR A 269 -2.91 -8.13 -9.26
CA THR A 269 -2.62 -9.01 -8.10
C THR A 269 -2.94 -10.48 -8.37
N ASP A 270 -2.03 -11.36 -7.92
CA ASP A 270 -2.17 -12.81 -8.06
C ASP A 270 -3.17 -13.41 -7.06
N THR A 271 -3.25 -12.82 -5.87
CA THR A 271 -4.10 -13.30 -4.77
C THR A 271 -4.77 -12.15 -4.02
N GLY A 272 -5.95 -12.45 -3.46
CA GLY A 272 -6.69 -11.56 -2.59
C GLY A 272 -7.40 -12.34 -1.49
N SER A 273 -7.68 -11.71 -0.37
CA SER A 273 -8.38 -12.32 0.75
C SER A 273 -9.39 -11.36 1.37
N ILE A 274 -10.48 -11.90 1.92
CA ILE A 274 -11.50 -11.15 2.65
C ILE A 274 -12.08 -12.04 3.75
N SER A 275 -12.34 -11.47 4.92
CA SER A 275 -12.86 -12.23 6.05
C SER A 275 -13.84 -11.45 6.90
N TRP A 276 -14.81 -12.17 7.47
CA TRP A 276 -15.79 -11.65 8.41
C TRP A 276 -15.64 -12.38 9.74
N LYS A 277 -15.61 -11.62 10.84
CA LYS A 277 -15.54 -12.16 12.20
C LYS A 277 -16.77 -11.74 12.97
N PHE A 278 -17.25 -12.67 13.78
CA PHE A 278 -18.44 -12.54 14.57
C PHE A 278 -18.13 -13.05 15.98
N GLU A 279 -18.74 -12.46 17.01
CA GLU A 279 -18.49 -12.83 18.41
C GLU A 279 -19.80 -12.75 19.20
N LEU A 280 -20.03 -13.72 20.09
CA LEU A 280 -21.06 -13.61 21.14
C LEU A 280 -20.54 -12.76 22.28
N GLU A 281 -21.40 -11.89 22.82
CA GLU A 281 -21.05 -11.16 24.04
C GLU A 281 -21.01 -12.12 25.25
N ASN A 282 -20.04 -11.93 26.15
CA ASN A 282 -19.74 -12.82 27.29
C ASN A 282 -20.91 -13.13 28.25
N LYS A 283 -22.04 -12.42 28.14
CA LYS A 283 -23.23 -12.62 28.98
C LYS A 283 -24.30 -13.51 28.34
N CYS A 284 -24.11 -13.95 27.09
CA CYS A 284 -25.09 -14.76 26.38
C CYS A 284 -25.05 -16.22 26.86
N ASN A 285 -26.18 -16.70 27.38
CA ASN A 285 -26.35 -18.09 27.85
C ASN A 285 -26.72 -19.08 26.73
N LYS A 286 -26.62 -18.66 25.46
CA LYS A 286 -26.96 -19.48 24.31
C LYS A 286 -25.72 -19.99 23.59
N VAL A 287 -25.83 -21.15 22.97
CA VAL A 287 -24.81 -21.73 22.10
C VAL A 287 -25.35 -21.82 20.67
N ILE A 288 -24.44 -21.80 19.70
CA ILE A 288 -24.80 -21.98 18.29
C ILE A 288 -25.34 -23.40 18.11
N ASP A 289 -26.48 -23.49 17.44
CA ASP A 289 -27.08 -24.76 17.04
C ASP A 289 -26.75 -25.06 15.58
N GLU A 290 -27.16 -24.18 14.66
CA GLU A 290 -26.88 -24.33 13.23
C GLU A 290 -26.37 -23.02 12.62
N VAL A 291 -25.51 -23.17 11.59
CA VAL A 291 -25.00 -22.08 10.78
C VAL A 291 -25.36 -22.34 9.32
N PHE A 292 -26.17 -21.46 8.76
CA PHE A 292 -26.50 -21.46 7.33
C PHE A 292 -25.75 -20.32 6.64
N LEU A 293 -24.97 -20.67 5.61
CA LEU A 293 -24.23 -19.71 4.80
C LEU A 293 -24.64 -19.83 3.33
N LYS A 294 -25.31 -18.80 2.82
CA LYS A 294 -25.42 -18.54 1.39
C LYS A 294 -24.27 -17.63 0.97
N PHE A 295 -23.45 -18.10 0.04
CA PHE A 295 -22.29 -17.36 -0.43
C PHE A 295 -22.16 -17.48 -1.96
N SER A 296 -22.76 -16.54 -2.68
CA SER A 296 -22.68 -16.53 -4.15
C SER A 296 -21.35 -15.99 -4.65
N HIS A 297 -20.73 -16.71 -5.58
CA HIS A 297 -19.51 -16.32 -6.27
C HIS A 297 -19.55 -16.83 -7.71
N GLN A 298 -18.71 -16.25 -8.57
CA GLN A 298 -18.55 -16.67 -9.95
C GLN A 298 -17.07 -16.67 -10.31
N THR A 299 -16.65 -17.72 -11.01
CA THR A 299 -15.28 -17.87 -11.52
C THR A 299 -15.28 -17.94 -13.04
N TYR A 300 -14.19 -17.48 -13.64
CA TYR A 300 -13.91 -17.53 -15.07
C TYR A 300 -12.51 -18.10 -15.29
N GLU A 301 -12.27 -18.74 -16.43
CA GLU A 301 -10.98 -19.36 -16.76
C GLU A 301 -10.48 -20.25 -15.59
N SER A 302 -9.25 -20.02 -15.13
CA SER A 302 -8.61 -20.69 -13.98
C SER A 302 -8.81 -19.94 -12.65
N GLY A 303 -9.80 -19.07 -12.54
CA GLY A 303 -10.10 -18.34 -11.30
C GLY A 303 -10.59 -19.27 -10.19
N VAL A 304 -10.14 -19.05 -8.95
CA VAL A 304 -10.47 -19.88 -7.79
C VAL A 304 -10.97 -19.01 -6.65
N VAL A 305 -12.07 -19.44 -6.02
CA VAL A 305 -12.62 -18.89 -4.78
C VAL A 305 -12.62 -20.00 -3.73
N GLU A 306 -11.78 -19.87 -2.71
CA GLU A 306 -11.68 -20.82 -1.60
C GLU A 306 -12.34 -20.21 -0.35
N ILE A 307 -13.40 -20.84 0.16
CA ILE A 307 -14.16 -20.38 1.33
C ILE A 307 -13.84 -21.29 2.51
N LYS A 308 -13.46 -20.69 3.64
CA LYS A 308 -13.16 -21.38 4.90
C LYS A 308 -14.01 -20.82 6.03
N LEU A 309 -14.67 -21.70 6.76
CA LEU A 309 -15.29 -21.41 8.05
C LEU A 309 -14.33 -21.91 9.14
N ILE A 310 -13.79 -20.98 9.93
CA ILE A 310 -12.81 -21.27 10.99
C ILE A 310 -13.50 -21.00 12.34
N SER A 311 -13.33 -21.92 13.28
CA SER A 311 -13.75 -21.79 14.68
C SER A 311 -12.50 -21.85 15.55
N ASP A 312 -12.35 -20.89 16.47
CA ASP A 312 -11.14 -20.70 17.31
C ASP A 312 -11.13 -21.67 18.51
N GLY A 313 -11.35 -22.96 18.24
CA GLY A 313 -11.79 -23.95 19.22
C GLY A 313 -11.15 -23.87 20.61
N VAL A 314 -11.91 -23.38 21.58
CA VAL A 314 -12.15 -23.96 22.92
C VAL A 314 -13.53 -23.48 23.37
N SER A 315 -14.55 -24.34 23.26
CA SER A 315 -15.91 -24.16 23.79
C SER A 315 -16.57 -22.78 23.59
N VAL A 316 -17.54 -22.75 22.67
CA VAL A 316 -18.44 -21.61 22.31
C VAL A 316 -17.83 -20.60 21.34
N ASP A 317 -17.51 -21.00 20.10
CA ASP A 317 -17.03 -20.01 19.11
C ASP A 317 -17.94 -19.84 17.90
N PHE A 318 -18.33 -18.59 17.71
CA PHE A 318 -18.94 -18.05 16.50
C PHE A 318 -17.98 -18.18 15.30
N PRO A 319 -18.48 -18.49 14.09
CA PRO A 319 -17.62 -18.73 12.94
C PRO A 319 -16.90 -17.48 12.47
N LYS A 320 -15.64 -17.61 12.07
CA LYS A 320 -14.95 -16.66 11.18
C LYS A 320 -15.04 -17.18 9.75
N ILE A 321 -15.56 -16.36 8.84
CA ILE A 321 -15.60 -16.67 7.40
C ILE A 321 -14.35 -16.05 6.78
N SER A 322 -13.54 -16.85 6.10
CA SER A 322 -12.35 -16.40 5.37
C SER A 322 -12.43 -16.87 3.93
N VAL A 323 -12.19 -15.97 2.98
CA VAL A 323 -12.30 -16.25 1.55
C VAL A 323 -11.01 -15.83 0.86
N ASN A 324 -10.42 -16.73 0.08
CA ASN A 324 -9.24 -16.48 -0.73
C ASN A 324 -9.59 -16.52 -2.21
N LEU A 325 -9.16 -15.52 -2.95
CA LEU A 325 -9.28 -15.42 -4.40
C LEU A 325 -7.90 -15.63 -5.01
N SER A 326 -7.79 -16.51 -6.00
CA SER A 326 -6.52 -16.78 -6.70
C SER A 326 -6.76 -17.28 -8.13
N GLY A 327 -5.69 -17.56 -8.87
CA GLY A 327 -5.77 -18.06 -10.25
C GLY A 327 -6.22 -16.99 -11.25
N GLY A 328 -6.74 -17.42 -12.40
CA GLY A 328 -7.04 -16.57 -13.56
C GLY A 328 -5.92 -16.56 -14.60
N LYS A 329 -6.14 -15.85 -15.71
CA LYS A 329 -5.25 -15.87 -16.87
C LYS A 329 -5.05 -14.48 -17.47
N GLY A 330 -3.79 -14.14 -17.76
CA GLY A 330 -3.40 -12.89 -18.41
C GLY A 330 -3.64 -11.66 -17.55
N ASN A 331 -3.64 -10.48 -18.18
CA ASN A 331 -3.70 -9.18 -17.49
C ASN A 331 -5.04 -8.90 -16.81
N VAL A 332 -6.07 -9.71 -17.11
CA VAL A 332 -7.42 -9.63 -16.54
C VAL A 332 -7.69 -10.73 -15.49
N ALA A 333 -6.67 -11.46 -15.05
CA ALA A 333 -6.80 -12.53 -14.06
C ALA A 333 -7.48 -12.06 -12.75
N TRP A 334 -7.31 -10.79 -12.39
CA TRP A 334 -7.85 -10.19 -11.17
C TRP A 334 -9.38 -10.25 -11.07
N GLN A 335 -10.09 -10.23 -12.21
CA GLN A 335 -11.55 -10.31 -12.27
C GLN A 335 -12.08 -11.72 -12.54
N HIS A 336 -11.22 -12.74 -12.58
CA HIS A 336 -11.65 -14.11 -12.86
C HIS A 336 -12.20 -14.84 -11.64
N ALA A 337 -12.06 -14.27 -10.44
CA ALA A 337 -12.71 -14.72 -9.22
C ALA A 337 -13.53 -13.56 -8.68
N GLN A 338 -14.86 -13.70 -8.68
CA GLN A 338 -15.78 -12.61 -8.37
C GLN A 338 -16.72 -13.05 -7.25
N LEU A 339 -16.78 -12.27 -6.19
CA LEU A 339 -17.73 -12.49 -5.11
C LEU A 339 -18.97 -11.62 -5.35
N PHE A 340 -20.14 -12.18 -5.08
CA PHE A 340 -21.38 -11.41 -5.03
C PHE A 340 -21.70 -10.67 -6.35
N ARG A 341 -21.41 -11.29 -7.50
CA ARG A 341 -21.72 -10.73 -8.83
C ARG A 341 -23.23 -10.56 -9.00
N GLN A 342 -23.66 -9.32 -9.25
CA GLN A 342 -25.07 -8.95 -9.36
C GLN A 342 -25.29 -7.79 -10.33
N PRO A 343 -26.50 -7.65 -10.90
CA PRO A 343 -26.92 -6.40 -11.55
C PRO A 343 -26.89 -5.20 -10.59
N MET A 344 -26.46 -4.04 -11.06
CA MET A 344 -26.33 -2.81 -10.24
C MET A 344 -27.64 -2.36 -9.56
N LYS A 345 -28.80 -2.72 -10.12
CA LYS A 345 -30.12 -2.38 -9.56
C LYS A 345 -30.75 -3.52 -8.74
N SER A 346 -29.99 -4.58 -8.47
CA SER A 346 -30.48 -5.72 -7.71
C SER A 346 -30.85 -5.32 -6.29
N GLN A 347 -31.91 -5.93 -5.75
CA GLN A 347 -32.28 -5.86 -4.33
C GLN A 347 -31.93 -7.16 -3.59
N ASP A 348 -31.25 -8.08 -4.26
CA ASP A 348 -30.93 -9.40 -3.71
C ASP A 348 -29.70 -9.35 -2.80
N PHE A 349 -29.67 -10.29 -1.86
CA PHE A 349 -28.55 -10.52 -0.95
C PHE A 349 -27.85 -11.87 -1.29
N PRO A 350 -26.67 -11.83 -1.95
CA PRO A 350 -25.90 -13.00 -2.33
C PRO A 350 -25.06 -13.56 -1.19
N PHE A 351 -24.81 -12.76 -0.16
CA PHE A 351 -24.22 -13.17 1.11
C PHE A 351 -25.33 -13.18 2.17
N ILE A 352 -25.60 -14.34 2.76
CA ILE A 352 -26.52 -14.49 3.90
C ILE A 352 -25.88 -15.47 4.88
N LEU A 353 -25.59 -14.99 6.08
CA LEU A 353 -25.23 -15.80 7.23
C LEU A 353 -26.41 -15.79 8.20
N SER A 354 -27.06 -16.94 8.35
CA SER A 354 -28.10 -17.16 9.36
C SER A 354 -27.58 -18.11 10.42
N ILE A 355 -27.76 -17.76 11.69
CA ILE A 355 -27.32 -18.57 12.81
C ILE A 355 -28.50 -18.79 13.73
N THR A 356 -28.74 -20.04 14.09
CA THR A 356 -29.72 -20.42 15.11
C THR A 356 -28.99 -20.77 16.41
N PHE A 357 -29.69 -20.54 17.51
CA PHE A 357 -29.16 -20.72 18.85
C PHE A 357 -30.03 -21.69 19.64
N LYS A 358 -29.41 -22.38 20.59
CA LYS A 358 -30.10 -23.16 21.62
C LYS A 358 -29.59 -22.77 23.00
N GLU A 359 -30.38 -23.05 24.02
CA GLU A 359 -29.96 -22.85 25.40
C GLU A 359 -28.75 -23.74 25.71
N ARG A 360 -27.80 -23.19 26.45
CA ARG A 360 -26.66 -23.95 26.95
C ARG A 360 -27.17 -24.95 27.98
N THR A 361 -27.22 -26.22 27.59
CA THR A 361 -27.50 -27.32 28.52
C THR A 361 -26.26 -27.51 29.40
N ASN A 362 -26.49 -27.54 30.72
CA ASN A 362 -25.44 -27.78 31.72
C ASN A 362 -24.85 -29.18 31.61
#